data_AF-A0A1G8CE72-F1
#
_entry.id   AF-A0A1G8CE72-F1
#
_cell.length_a   1.000
_cell.length_b   1.000
_cell.length_c   1.000
_cell.angle_alpha   90.00
_cell.angle_beta   90.00
_cell.angle_gamma   90.00
#
_symmetry.space_group_name_H-M   'P 1'
#
loop_
_entity.id
_entity.type
_entity.pdbx_description
1 polymer ?
#
loop_
_entity_poly.entity_id
_entity_poly.type
_entity_poly.pdbx_seq_one_letter_code
_entity_poly.pdbx_strand_id
1 'polypeptide(L)' 'MDNYDDIINLPHYEPKHHPRMSMWNRAAQFAPFAALTGYDDAIKESARLVENQTNMADDYNMNEVSTIG' A
#
# COMPACT_ATOMS: atom_id res chain seq x y z
N MET A 1 3.02 25.41 -12.96
CA MET A 1 3.00 24.30 -13.94
C MET A 1 1.88 23.42 -13.45
N ASP A 2 0.67 23.76 -13.86
CA ASP A 2 -0.55 23.48 -13.08
C ASP A 2 -1.37 22.44 -13.85
N ASN A 3 -0.79 21.25 -14.01
CA ASN A 3 -1.27 20.28 -14.99
C ASN A 3 -2.55 19.53 -14.56
N TYR A 4 -3.04 19.75 -13.34
CA TYR A 4 -4.14 18.95 -12.78
C TYR A 4 -5.10 19.72 -11.86
N ASP A 5 -4.96 21.05 -11.73
CA ASP A 5 -5.81 21.87 -10.84
C ASP A 5 -7.29 21.85 -11.25
N ASP A 6 -7.55 21.59 -12.53
CA ASP A 6 -8.87 21.45 -13.13
C ASP A 6 -9.54 20.10 -12.82
N ILE A 7 -8.78 19.08 -12.41
CA ILE A 7 -9.31 17.73 -12.13
C ILE A 7 -9.17 17.26 -10.68
N ILE A 8 -8.26 17.85 -9.89
CA ILE A 8 -7.93 17.36 -8.53
C ILE A 8 -9.11 17.46 -7.54
N ASN A 9 -10.01 18.43 -7.74
CA ASN A 9 -11.17 18.67 -6.88
C ASN A 9 -12.49 18.14 -7.46
N LEU A 10 -12.45 17.38 -8.56
CA LEU A 10 -13.66 16.80 -9.13
C LEU A 10 -14.22 15.69 -8.23
N PRO A 11 -15.56 15.57 -8.15
CA PRO A 11 -16.18 14.47 -7.40
C PRO A 11 -15.75 13.13 -8.00
N HIS A 12 -15.54 12.15 -7.13
CA HIS A 12 -15.20 10.80 -7.56
C HIS A 12 -16.35 10.21 -8.41
N TYR A 13 -16.02 9.65 -9.57
CA TYR A 13 -16.99 9.08 -10.49
C TYR A 13 -17.70 7.86 -9.87
N GLU A 14 -19.03 7.90 -9.81
CA GLU A 14 -19.89 6.79 -9.39
C GLU A 14 -20.56 6.10 -10.59
N PRO A 15 -20.41 4.77 -10.76
CA PRO A 15 -21.10 4.02 -11.80
C PRO A 15 -22.63 4.08 -11.65
N LYS A 16 -23.32 4.43 -12.73
CA LYS A 16 -24.80 4.55 -12.74
C LYS A 16 -25.55 3.24 -12.99
N HIS A 17 -24.94 2.31 -13.74
CA HIS A 17 -25.62 1.12 -14.24
C HIS A 17 -24.97 -0.20 -13.78
N HIS A 18 -23.76 -0.14 -13.23
CA HIS A 18 -23.01 -1.32 -12.79
C HIS A 18 -22.64 -1.15 -11.33
N PRO A 19 -23.25 -1.92 -10.41
CA PRO A 19 -22.90 -1.82 -9.01
C PRO A 19 -21.42 -2.16 -8.81
N ARG A 20 -20.76 -1.43 -7.91
CA ARG A 20 -19.37 -1.71 -7.57
C ARG A 20 -19.25 -3.08 -6.93
N MET A 21 -18.16 -3.77 -7.27
CA MET A 21 -17.81 -5.02 -6.62
C MET A 21 -17.54 -4.79 -5.13
N SER A 22 -18.07 -5.66 -4.26
CA SER A 22 -17.79 -5.61 -2.82
C SER A 22 -16.30 -5.78 -2.54
N MET A 23 -15.84 -5.29 -1.39
CA MET A 23 -14.44 -5.43 -0.98
C MET A 23 -14.01 -6.90 -0.91
N TRP A 24 -14.89 -7.79 -0.42
CA TRP A 24 -14.67 -9.23 -0.39
C TRP A 24 -14.51 -9.85 -1.78
N ASN A 25 -15.40 -9.53 -2.71
CA ASN A 25 -15.31 -10.03 -4.08
C ASN A 25 -14.07 -9.47 -4.80
N ARG A 26 -13.65 -8.25 -4.46
CA ARG A 26 -12.38 -7.69 -4.94
C ARG A 26 -11.18 -8.48 -4.41
N ALA A 27 -11.17 -8.81 -3.12
CA ALA A 27 -10.11 -9.61 -2.51
C ALA A 27 -10.02 -11.03 -3.10
N ALA A 28 -11.16 -11.63 -3.48
CA ALA A 28 -11.20 -12.95 -4.10
C ALA A 28 -10.44 -13.04 -5.43
N GLN A 29 -10.23 -11.92 -6.15
CA GLN A 29 -9.37 -11.90 -7.33
C GLN A 29 -7.91 -12.28 -7.00
N PHE A 30 -7.49 -12.03 -5.76
CA PHE A 30 -6.18 -12.38 -5.20
C PHE A 30 -6.21 -13.70 -4.41
N ALA A 31 -7.33 -14.43 -4.42
CA ALA A 31 -7.44 -15.77 -3.83
C ALA A 31 -6.75 -16.93 -4.57
N PRO A 32 -6.22 -16.85 -5.83
CA PRO A 32 -5.56 -18.00 -6.45
C PRO A 32 -4.34 -18.53 -5.68
N PHE A 33 -3.81 -17.77 -4.71
CA PHE A 33 -2.75 -18.21 -3.82
C PHE A 33 -3.24 -18.80 -2.49
N ALA A 34 -4.55 -18.78 -2.21
CA ALA A 34 -5.12 -19.30 -0.96
C ALA A 34 -4.97 -20.82 -0.81
N ALA A 35 -4.82 -21.54 -1.92
CA ALA A 35 -4.57 -22.99 -1.91
C ALA A 35 -3.10 -23.35 -1.59
N LEU A 36 -2.18 -22.39 -1.62
CA LEU A 36 -0.81 -22.56 -1.11
C LEU A 36 -0.83 -22.43 0.41
N THR A 37 -1.49 -23.36 1.10
CA THR A 37 -1.29 -23.52 2.55
C THR A 37 0.19 -23.76 2.78
N GLY A 38 0.90 -22.79 3.37
CA GLY A 38 2.35 -22.84 3.60
C GLY A 38 3.16 -21.62 3.11
N TYR A 39 2.55 -20.62 2.46
CA TYR A 39 3.26 -19.37 2.11
C TYR A 39 3.34 -18.35 3.25
N ASP A 40 2.74 -18.66 4.41
CA ASP A 40 2.78 -17.82 5.61
C ASP A 40 4.21 -17.49 6.04
N ASP A 41 5.13 -18.44 5.87
CA ASP A 41 6.52 -18.24 6.26
C ASP A 41 7.27 -17.32 5.28
N ALA A 42 6.93 -17.32 4.00
CA ALA A 42 7.45 -16.37 3.02
C ALA A 42 6.86 -14.95 3.24
N ILE A 43 5.60 -14.85 3.64
CA ILE A 43 4.98 -13.59 4.05
C ILE A 43 5.65 -13.06 5.33
N LYS A 44 5.89 -13.89 6.34
CA LYS A 44 6.63 -13.49 7.55
C LYS A 44 8.06 -13.04 7.23
N GLU A 45 8.78 -13.75 6.37
CA GLU A 45 10.15 -13.38 6.01
C GLU A 45 10.21 -12.06 5.22
N SER A 46 9.27 -11.85 4.29
CA SER A 46 9.16 -10.56 3.59
C SER A 46 8.78 -9.42 4.54
N ALA A 47 7.88 -9.66 5.51
CA ALA A 47 7.55 -8.69 6.55
C ALA A 47 8.77 -8.30 7.41
N ARG A 48 9.61 -9.27 7.78
CA ARG A 48 10.87 -9.02 8.51
C ARG A 48 11.83 -8.13 7.71
N LEU A 49 11.97 -8.35 6.41
CA LEU A 49 12.84 -7.54 5.55
C LEU A 49 12.31 -6.11 5.40
N VAL A 50 11.00 -5.95 5.28
CA VAL A 50 10.35 -4.63 5.20
C VAL A 50 10.45 -3.88 6.53
N GLU A 51 10.22 -4.52 7.67
CA GLU A 51 10.36 -3.89 9.00
C GLU A 51 11.79 -3.40 9.25
N ASN A 52 12.80 -4.18 8.82
CA ASN A 52 14.19 -3.74 8.89
C ASN A 52 14.48 -2.57 7.94
N GLN A 53 13.85 -2.52 6.77
CA GLN A 53 14.01 -1.40 5.83
C GLN A 53 13.29 -0.13 6.31
N THR A 54 12.11 -0.24 6.91
CA THR A 54 11.42 0.91 7.52
C THR A 54 12.17 1.44 8.73
N ASN A 55 12.66 0.56 9.62
CA ASN A 55 13.49 0.97 10.75
C ASN A 55 14.78 1.66 10.30
N MET A 56 15.42 1.19 9.22
CA MET A 56 16.57 1.88 8.63
C MET A 56 16.20 3.23 8.02
N ALA A 57 15.10 3.33 7.26
CA ALA A 57 14.63 4.60 6.70
C ALA A 57 14.22 5.63 7.77
N ASP A 58 13.68 5.16 8.89
CA ASP A 58 13.34 5.98 10.04
C ASP A 58 14.61 6.43 10.78
N ASP A 59 15.62 5.56 10.98
CA ASP A 59 16.89 5.89 11.62
C ASP A 59 17.77 6.84 10.78
N TYR A 60 17.73 6.75 9.44
CA TYR A 60 18.38 7.74 8.56
C TYR A 60 17.75 9.15 8.68
N ASN A 61 16.47 9.25 9.04
CA ASN A 61 15.82 10.55 9.29
C ASN A 61 16.11 11.12 10.70
N MET A 62 16.52 10.30 11.67
CA MET A 62 16.85 10.78 13.03
C MET A 62 18.30 11.29 13.16
N ASN A 63 19.21 10.82 12.31
CA ASN A 63 20.63 11.19 12.36
C ASN A 63 20.95 12.55 11.70
N GLU A 64 20.10 13.07 10.80
CA GLU A 64 20.27 14.41 10.22
C GLU A 64 19.85 15.54 11.18
N VAL A 65 18.92 15.27 12.10
CA VAL A 65 18.40 16.27 13.05
C VAL A 65 19.39 16.61 14.17
N SER A 66 20.35 15.70 14.48
CA SER A 66 21.32 15.91 15.57
C SER A 66 22.59 16.67 15.17
N THR A 67 22.81 16.97 13.88
CA THR A 67 24.04 17.64 13.41
C THR A 67 23.91 19.18 13.35
N ILE A 68 22.73 19.75 13.65
CA ILE A 68 22.48 21.20 13.62
C ILE A 68 22.44 21.80 15.05
N GLY A 69 23.33 21.37 15.93
CA GLY A 69 23.57 21.98 17.25
C GLY A 69 24.99 22.50 17.35
#